data_AF-A0A820WE12-F1
#
_entry.id   AF-A0A820WE12-F1
#
_cell.length_a   1.000
_cell.length_b   1.000
_cell.length_c   1.000
_cell.angle_alpha   90.00
_cell.angle_beta   90.00
_cell.angle_gamma   90.00
#
_symmetry.space_group_name_H-M   'P 1'
#
loop_
_entity.id
_entity.type
_entity.pdbx_description
1 polymer ?
#
loop_
_entity_poly.entity_id
_entity_poly.type
_entity_poly.pdbx_seq_one_letter_code
_entity_poly.pdbx_strand_id
1 'polypeptide(L)'
;MAHDILKSSDYSRHKPNEWLIDTLSIVNPFTINDESLLNTFKNKVIKTLASWNDEKQYEKLVSTIENRIKYRLLLLKLHNSKFYLSKLVKQVTLDSFLLSILNVNANEELLTELPDLIIHLWKNCHDKNAQNRLQQLLVANKYQFSQSDTWQQIQTILSNHSNIISKIAINDFDEKISNPLNIIIPGWETMWRVVFYSLLELLRQPKLLSELRLQLNNHSKSYRNCLLLKWILKETLRLYPPTKNIYRTNVKTGQNVCISVLKIHRDKNVWGFDALDFNPYRFNKELTAQQEKSYLPFSISCPARFSFAYTFAGAIVAEILKYCSTFNVAEESTPLPSDQLLDLARNSYNDLLTIM
;
A
#
# COMPACT_ATOMS: atom_id res chain seq x y z
N MET A 1 4.53 1.75 26.06
CA MET A 1 5.59 2.49 25.33
C MET A 1 5.22 2.83 23.88
N ALA A 2 5.04 1.86 22.96
CA ALA A 2 4.76 2.18 21.55
C ALA A 2 3.48 3.03 21.34
N HIS A 3 2.38 2.67 22.02
CA HIS A 3 1.13 3.45 21.97
C HIS A 3 1.29 4.87 22.51
N ASP A 4 2.02 5.02 23.61
CA ASP A 4 2.21 6.29 24.29
C ASP A 4 2.99 7.27 23.40
N ILE A 5 4.05 6.78 22.75
CA ILE A 5 4.85 7.56 21.80
C ILE A 5 4.04 7.94 20.56
N LEU A 6 3.20 7.03 20.05
CA LEU A 6 2.39 7.31 18.85
C LEU A 6 1.23 8.28 19.10
N LYS A 7 0.75 8.41 20.35
CA LYS A 7 -0.31 9.33 20.76
C LYS A 7 0.21 10.67 21.27
N SER A 8 1.44 10.73 21.76
CA SER A 8 2.01 11.93 22.35
C SER A 8 2.35 13.00 21.31
N SER A 9 2.06 14.26 21.65
CA SER A 9 2.47 15.45 20.88
C SER A 9 3.97 15.78 21.06
N ASP A 10 4.65 15.20 22.04
CA ASP A 10 6.09 15.37 22.24
C ASP A 10 6.92 14.68 21.14
N TYR A 11 6.29 13.85 20.30
CA TYR A 11 6.96 13.05 19.28
C TYR A 11 6.47 13.41 17.87
N SER A 12 7.31 14.12 17.13
CA SER A 12 7.05 14.54 15.75
C SER A 12 7.37 13.44 14.74
N ARG A 13 6.63 13.41 13.62
CA ARG A 13 6.86 12.52 12.47
C ARG A 13 7.60 13.21 11.31
N HIS A 14 7.75 14.53 11.35
CA HIS A 14 8.19 15.32 10.19
C HIS A 14 9.67 15.09 9.89
N LYS A 15 10.55 15.26 10.87
CA LYS A 15 12.00 15.10 10.69
C LYS A 15 12.40 13.72 10.16
N PRO A 16 11.87 12.58 10.66
CA PRO A 16 12.20 11.28 10.08
C PRO A 16 11.65 11.05 8.67
N ASN A 17 10.68 11.84 8.23
CA ASN A 17 10.06 11.78 6.92
C ASN A 17 10.54 12.88 5.97
N GLU A 18 11.47 13.73 6.40
CA GLU A 18 12.00 14.86 5.61
C GLU A 18 12.56 14.39 4.27
N TRP A 19 13.22 13.22 4.24
CA TRP A 19 13.72 12.59 3.03
C TRP A 19 12.66 12.41 1.91
N LEU A 20 11.37 12.31 2.24
CA LEU A 20 10.28 12.21 1.25
C LEU A 20 10.09 13.53 0.50
N ILE A 21 10.35 14.66 1.15
CA ILE A 21 10.43 15.97 0.50
C ILE A 21 11.63 15.93 -0.45
N ASP A 22 12.79 15.51 0.05
CA ASP A 22 14.06 15.52 -0.66
C ASP A 22 14.06 14.63 -1.89
N THR A 23 13.38 13.48 -1.81
CA THR A 23 13.45 12.44 -2.85
C THR A 23 12.29 12.53 -3.83
N LEU A 24 11.10 12.90 -3.35
CA LEU A 24 9.85 12.75 -4.09
C LEU A 24 9.02 14.03 -4.17
N SER A 25 9.53 15.14 -3.60
CA SER A 25 8.78 16.40 -3.48
C SER A 25 7.41 16.23 -2.83
N ILE A 26 7.31 15.27 -1.90
CA ILE A 26 6.06 14.98 -1.17
C ILE A 26 5.98 15.96 0.01
N VAL A 27 5.14 16.97 -0.15
CA VAL A 27 4.81 17.92 0.91
C VAL A 27 3.39 17.59 1.37
N ASN A 28 3.25 16.94 2.51
CA ASN A 28 1.95 16.55 3.03
C ASN A 28 2.01 16.50 4.57
N PRO A 29 0.91 16.19 5.26
CA PRO A 29 0.90 16.17 6.71
C PRO A 29 1.82 15.15 7.39
N PHE A 30 2.48 14.28 6.63
CA PHE A 30 3.49 13.35 7.15
C PHE A 30 4.90 13.94 7.10
N THR A 31 5.14 14.95 6.26
CA THR A 31 6.45 15.53 6.01
C THR A 31 6.61 16.94 6.58
N ILE A 32 5.52 17.69 6.76
CA ILE A 32 5.56 19.06 7.31
C ILE A 32 4.74 19.22 8.60
N ASN A 33 5.21 20.11 9.48
CA ASN A 33 4.60 20.40 10.77
C ASN A 33 3.46 21.42 10.68
N ASP A 34 2.38 21.05 10.00
CA ASP A 34 1.18 21.86 9.88
C ASP A 34 -0.05 21.06 10.37
N GLU A 35 -0.54 21.44 11.55
CA GLU A 35 -1.69 20.78 12.17
C GLU A 35 -3.01 21.07 11.44
N SER A 36 -3.16 22.26 10.85
CA SER A 36 -4.34 22.61 10.05
C SER A 36 -4.41 21.77 8.78
N LEU A 37 -3.28 21.66 8.07
CA LEU A 37 -3.15 20.80 6.89
C LEU A 37 -3.40 19.32 7.26
N LEU A 38 -2.85 18.84 8.38
CA LEU A 38 -3.09 17.47 8.87
C LEU A 38 -4.56 17.19 9.15
N ASN A 39 -5.25 18.11 9.82
CA ASN A 39 -6.66 17.94 10.14
C ASN A 39 -7.53 18.02 8.88
N THR A 40 -7.24 18.95 7.97
CA THR A 40 -7.91 19.06 6.67
C THR A 40 -7.75 17.78 5.86
N PHE A 41 -6.52 17.26 5.76
CA PHE A 41 -6.23 15.99 5.09
C PHE A 41 -6.99 14.82 5.72
N LYS A 42 -6.89 14.63 7.04
CA LYS A 42 -7.61 13.54 7.73
C LYS A 42 -9.11 13.62 7.49
N ASN A 43 -9.70 14.81 7.64
CA ASN A 43 -11.13 15.00 7.48
C ASN A 43 -11.60 14.66 6.06
N LYS A 44 -10.86 15.09 5.04
CA LYS A 44 -11.22 14.82 3.67
C LYS A 44 -10.99 13.35 3.29
N VAL A 45 -9.91 12.71 3.75
CA VAL A 45 -9.74 11.25 3.61
C VAL A 45 -10.90 10.51 4.29
N ILE A 46 -11.25 10.85 5.54
CA ILE A 46 -12.36 10.21 6.25
C ILE A 46 -13.68 10.37 5.48
N LYS A 47 -13.97 11.56 4.96
CA LYS A 47 -15.17 11.81 4.14
C LYS A 47 -15.16 10.99 2.85
N THR A 48 -14.06 10.96 2.11
CA THR A 48 -13.91 10.16 0.88
C THR A 48 -14.12 8.68 1.16
N LEU A 49 -13.60 8.18 2.28
CA LEU A 49 -13.72 6.77 2.66
C LEU A 49 -15.05 6.41 3.32
N ALA A 50 -15.79 7.38 3.88
CA ALA A 50 -17.05 7.13 4.58
C ALA A 50 -18.17 6.67 3.64
N SER A 51 -18.18 7.16 2.39
CA SER A 51 -19.18 6.77 1.38
C SER A 51 -19.10 5.28 1.01
N TRP A 52 -18.03 4.59 1.38
CA TRP A 52 -17.77 3.19 1.05
C TRP A 52 -18.41 2.20 2.04
N ASN A 53 -19.00 2.71 3.12
CA ASN A 53 -19.84 1.90 3.97
C ASN A 53 -21.20 1.60 3.30
N ASP A 54 -21.62 2.42 2.33
CA ASP A 54 -22.82 2.21 1.53
C ASP A 54 -22.68 0.99 0.60
N GLU A 55 -23.70 0.12 0.59
CA GLU A 55 -23.72 -1.10 -0.22
C GLU A 55 -23.63 -0.81 -1.73
N LYS A 56 -24.35 0.20 -2.24
CA LYS A 56 -24.32 0.51 -3.69
C LYS A 56 -22.97 1.03 -4.14
N GLN A 57 -22.34 1.89 -3.33
CA GLN A 57 -20.97 2.35 -3.62
C GLN A 57 -19.97 1.21 -3.56
N TYR A 58 -20.13 0.29 -2.61
CA TYR A 58 -19.30 -0.91 -2.51
C TYR A 58 -19.48 -1.85 -3.71
N GLU A 59 -20.70 -2.10 -4.18
CA GLU A 59 -20.95 -2.90 -5.38
C GLU A 59 -20.34 -2.26 -6.63
N LYS A 60 -20.46 -0.93 -6.76
CA LYS A 60 -19.83 -0.17 -7.85
C LYS A 60 -18.30 -0.28 -7.80
N LEU A 61 -17.70 -0.22 -6.61
CA LEU A 61 -16.28 -0.45 -6.41
C LEU A 61 -15.87 -1.84 -6.90
N VAL A 62 -16.55 -2.89 -6.42
CA VAL A 62 -16.22 -4.27 -6.79
C VAL A 62 -16.34 -4.47 -8.29
N SER A 63 -17.43 -3.98 -8.91
CA SER A 63 -17.61 -3.99 -10.36
C SER A 63 -16.49 -3.25 -11.11
N THR A 64 -16.03 -2.11 -10.55
CA THR A 64 -14.90 -1.36 -11.12
C THR A 64 -13.61 -2.19 -11.07
N ILE A 65 -13.29 -2.75 -9.91
CA ILE A 65 -12.10 -3.61 -9.71
C ILE A 65 -12.16 -4.82 -10.64
N GLU A 66 -13.31 -5.49 -10.71
CA GLU A 66 -13.59 -6.63 -11.60
C GLU A 66 -13.25 -6.27 -13.06
N ASN A 67 -13.78 -5.15 -13.56
CA ASN A 67 -13.55 -4.71 -14.94
C ASN A 67 -12.08 -4.37 -15.19
N ARG A 68 -11.39 -3.74 -14.24
CA ARG A 68 -9.96 -3.43 -14.36
C ARG A 68 -9.11 -4.69 -14.39
N ILE A 69 -9.39 -5.67 -13.53
CA ILE A 69 -8.67 -6.95 -13.52
C ILE A 69 -8.87 -7.69 -14.85
N LYS A 70 -10.11 -7.79 -15.35
CA LYS A 70 -10.41 -8.40 -16.65
C LYS A 70 -9.62 -7.77 -17.78
N TYR A 71 -9.66 -6.43 -17.86
CA TYR A 71 -8.95 -5.69 -18.89
C TYR A 71 -7.43 -5.92 -18.83
N ARG A 72 -6.84 -5.87 -17.62
CA ARG A 72 -5.41 -6.09 -17.41
C ARG A 72 -4.98 -7.51 -17.75
N LEU A 73 -5.75 -8.51 -17.32
CA LEU A 73 -5.48 -9.91 -17.66
C LEU A 73 -5.58 -10.15 -19.18
N LEU A 74 -6.54 -9.51 -19.86
CA LEU A 74 -6.66 -9.58 -21.32
C LEU A 74 -5.43 -8.97 -22.01
N LEU A 75 -5.01 -7.76 -21.62
CA LEU A 75 -3.83 -7.10 -22.18
C LEU A 75 -2.57 -7.94 -21.96
N LEU A 76 -2.37 -8.45 -20.75
CA LEU A 76 -1.20 -9.27 -20.44
C LEU A 76 -1.17 -10.52 -21.31
N LYS A 77 -2.30 -11.23 -21.48
CA LYS A 77 -2.41 -12.41 -22.36
C LYS A 77 -2.17 -12.10 -23.83
N LEU A 78 -2.57 -10.91 -24.31
CA LEU A 78 -2.36 -10.50 -25.71
C LEU A 78 -0.89 -10.20 -26.00
N HIS A 79 -0.16 -9.62 -25.03
CA HIS A 79 1.21 -9.16 -25.23
C HIS A 79 2.27 -10.17 -24.79
N ASN A 80 1.98 -11.05 -23.82
CA ASN A 80 2.88 -12.10 -23.35
C ASN A 80 2.11 -13.32 -22.83
N SER A 81 2.60 -14.52 -23.14
CA SER A 81 2.08 -15.75 -22.52
C SER A 81 2.48 -15.90 -21.05
N LYS A 82 3.39 -15.06 -20.56
CA LYS A 82 3.98 -15.09 -19.21
C LYS A 82 4.10 -13.69 -18.64
N PHE A 83 3.69 -13.48 -17.39
CA PHE A 83 3.84 -12.20 -16.71
C PHE A 83 4.06 -12.36 -15.21
N TYR A 84 4.79 -11.43 -14.60
CA TYR A 84 5.00 -11.43 -13.15
C TYR A 84 3.71 -11.08 -12.40
N LEU A 85 3.39 -11.84 -11.35
CA LEU A 85 2.24 -11.55 -10.47
C LEU A 85 2.34 -10.15 -9.87
N SER A 86 3.56 -9.71 -9.51
CA SER A 86 3.80 -8.39 -8.94
C SER A 86 3.44 -7.27 -9.91
N LYS A 87 3.71 -7.45 -11.21
CA LYS A 87 3.32 -6.51 -12.27
C LYS A 87 1.80 -6.38 -12.34
N LEU A 88 1.07 -7.51 -12.40
CA LEU A 88 -0.39 -7.50 -12.40
C LEU A 88 -0.92 -6.77 -11.15
N VAL A 89 -0.45 -7.15 -9.96
CA VAL A 89 -0.93 -6.60 -8.68
C VAL A 89 -0.67 -5.10 -8.55
N LYS A 90 0.53 -4.62 -8.91
CA LYS A 90 0.87 -3.19 -8.91
C LYS A 90 -0.10 -2.41 -9.81
N GLN A 91 -0.31 -2.88 -11.03
CA GLN A 91 -1.14 -2.22 -12.03
C GLN A 91 -2.62 -2.20 -11.65
N VAL A 92 -3.23 -3.35 -11.32
CA VAL A 92 -4.65 -3.41 -10.96
C VAL A 92 -4.94 -2.62 -9.70
N THR A 93 -4.02 -2.61 -8.73
CA THR A 93 -4.20 -1.82 -7.50
C THR A 93 -4.13 -0.32 -7.81
N LEU A 94 -3.19 0.13 -8.66
CA LEU A 94 -3.07 1.54 -9.03
C LEU A 94 -4.29 2.00 -9.85
N ASP A 95 -4.66 1.25 -10.87
CA ASP A 95 -5.79 1.55 -11.75
C ASP A 95 -7.10 1.60 -10.95
N SER A 96 -7.33 0.62 -10.07
CA SER A 96 -8.50 0.62 -9.18
C SER A 96 -8.47 1.76 -8.18
N PHE A 97 -7.29 2.13 -7.64
CA PHE A 97 -7.17 3.24 -6.71
C PHE A 97 -7.48 4.57 -7.41
N LEU A 98 -6.86 4.84 -8.55
CA LEU A 98 -7.07 6.07 -9.31
C LEU A 98 -8.52 6.21 -9.75
N LEU A 99 -9.13 5.15 -10.29
CA LEU A 99 -10.51 5.23 -10.75
C LEU A 99 -11.51 5.26 -9.59
N SER A 100 -11.43 4.33 -8.64
CA SER A 100 -12.47 4.22 -7.61
C SER A 100 -12.35 5.27 -6.50
N ILE A 101 -11.13 5.72 -6.17
CA ILE A 101 -10.91 6.72 -5.11
C ILE A 101 -10.88 8.12 -5.68
N LEU A 102 -10.10 8.33 -6.74
CA LEU A 102 -9.83 9.67 -7.26
C LEU A 102 -10.73 10.03 -8.43
N ASN A 103 -11.53 9.08 -8.93
CA ASN A 103 -12.35 9.22 -10.15
C ASN A 103 -11.50 9.61 -11.37
N VAL A 104 -10.32 9.00 -11.48
CA VAL A 104 -9.32 9.28 -12.50
C VAL A 104 -9.10 8.04 -13.36
N ASN A 105 -9.34 8.17 -14.66
CA ASN A 105 -9.01 7.12 -15.63
C ASN A 105 -7.57 7.30 -16.09
N ALA A 106 -6.68 6.43 -15.62
CA ALA A 106 -5.28 6.44 -15.98
C ALA A 106 -5.04 5.71 -17.31
N ASN A 107 -4.01 6.14 -18.04
CA ASN A 107 -3.60 5.46 -19.26
C ASN A 107 -2.52 4.40 -18.99
N GLU A 108 -2.13 3.69 -20.05
CA GLU A 108 -1.19 2.57 -19.96
C GLU A 108 0.22 2.97 -19.51
N GLU A 109 0.78 4.06 -20.04
CA GLU A 109 2.13 4.55 -19.68
C GLU A 109 2.21 4.85 -18.17
N LEU A 110 1.21 5.59 -17.64
CA LEU A 110 1.14 5.89 -16.21
C LEU A 110 0.97 4.65 -15.34
N LEU A 111 0.26 3.62 -15.81
CA LEU A 111 0.03 2.42 -15.02
C LEU A 111 1.18 1.41 -15.10
N THR A 112 1.96 1.42 -16.17
CA THR A 112 3.03 0.45 -16.42
C THR A 112 4.37 0.91 -15.88
N GLU A 113 4.75 2.17 -16.11
CA GLU A 113 6.09 2.67 -15.79
C GLU A 113 6.17 3.34 -14.41
N LEU A 114 5.18 4.18 -14.08
CA LEU A 114 5.18 4.97 -12.84
C LEU A 114 5.34 4.10 -11.56
N PRO A 115 4.67 2.94 -11.42
CA PRO A 115 4.85 2.07 -10.26
C PRO A 115 6.31 1.71 -9.97
N ASP A 116 7.03 1.28 -10.99
CA ASP A 116 8.38 0.76 -10.83
C ASP A 116 9.38 1.89 -10.59
N LEU A 117 9.17 3.06 -11.21
CA LEU A 117 9.95 4.27 -10.94
C LEU A 117 9.77 4.77 -9.50
N ILE A 118 8.53 4.80 -9.00
CA ILE A 118 8.24 5.16 -7.60
C ILE A 118 8.97 4.20 -6.64
N ILE A 119 8.86 2.89 -6.89
CA ILE A 119 9.51 1.87 -6.05
C ILE A 119 11.03 2.01 -6.12
N HIS A 120 11.59 2.31 -7.29
CA HIS A 120 13.02 2.53 -7.49
C HIS A 120 13.52 3.74 -6.68
N LEU A 121 12.84 4.89 -6.76
CA LEU A 121 13.20 6.07 -5.96
C LEU A 121 13.06 5.81 -4.46
N TRP A 122 11.99 5.14 -4.04
CA TRP A 122 11.76 4.80 -2.64
C TRP A 122 12.81 3.85 -2.06
N LYS A 123 13.36 2.95 -2.89
CA LYS A 123 14.49 2.08 -2.53
C LYS A 123 15.77 2.90 -2.34
N ASN A 124 16.01 3.84 -3.24
CA ASN A 124 17.23 4.63 -3.29
C ASN A 124 17.08 5.98 -2.58
N CYS A 125 16.30 6.03 -1.48
CA CYS A 125 16.02 7.25 -0.70
C CYS A 125 17.25 7.92 -0.07
N HIS A 126 18.44 7.33 -0.22
CA HIS A 126 19.74 7.93 0.10
C HIS A 126 20.41 8.57 -1.13
N ASP A 127 19.63 8.93 -2.15
CA ASP A 127 20.12 9.68 -3.31
C ASP A 127 20.72 11.02 -2.82
N LYS A 128 22.05 11.09 -2.83
CA LYS A 128 22.81 12.27 -2.41
C LYS A 128 22.43 13.51 -3.22
N ASN A 129 22.02 13.35 -4.47
CA ASN A 129 21.57 14.46 -5.29
C ASN A 129 20.25 15.01 -4.76
N ALA A 130 19.31 14.15 -4.33
CA ALA A 130 18.04 14.55 -3.72
C ALA A 130 18.26 15.34 -2.41
N GLN A 131 19.15 14.86 -1.55
CA GLN A 131 19.50 15.51 -0.28
C GLN A 131 20.17 16.89 -0.49
N ASN A 132 21.14 16.98 -1.40
CA ASN A 132 21.81 18.26 -1.72
C ASN A 132 20.84 19.30 -2.29
N ARG A 133 19.82 18.86 -3.05
CA ARG A 133 18.78 19.72 -3.64
C ARG A 133 17.85 20.31 -2.58
N LEU A 134 17.39 19.53 -1.60
CA LEU A 134 16.60 20.08 -0.48
C LEU A 134 17.39 21.18 0.24
N GLN A 135 18.67 20.92 0.52
CA GLN A 135 19.51 21.89 1.21
C GLN A 135 19.61 23.21 0.44
N GLN A 136 19.62 23.18 -0.89
CA GLN A 136 19.58 24.38 -1.73
C GLN A 136 18.19 25.05 -1.76
N LEU A 137 17.09 24.29 -1.72
CA LEU A 137 15.71 24.79 -1.68
C LEU A 137 15.31 25.41 -0.33
N LEU A 138 15.80 24.87 0.79
CA LEU A 138 15.61 25.50 2.11
C LEU A 138 16.33 26.85 2.21
N VAL A 139 17.42 27.01 1.44
CA VAL A 139 18.19 28.26 1.36
C VAL A 139 17.60 29.21 0.31
N ALA A 140 16.95 28.70 -0.74
CA ALA A 140 16.34 29.48 -1.81
C ALA A 140 14.83 29.24 -1.90
N ASN A 141 14.02 30.24 -1.50
CA ASN A 141 12.54 30.26 -1.55
C ASN A 141 11.92 30.16 -2.98
N LYS A 142 12.48 29.36 -3.90
CA LYS A 142 11.98 29.16 -5.27
C LYS A 142 11.96 27.67 -5.61
N TYR A 143 10.75 27.13 -5.73
CA TYR A 143 10.51 25.72 -6.02
C TYR A 143 10.66 25.41 -7.52
N GLN A 144 11.72 24.68 -7.87
CA GLN A 144 11.67 23.72 -8.98
C GLN A 144 12.68 22.59 -8.73
N PHE A 145 12.17 21.37 -8.59
CA PHE A 145 12.92 20.18 -8.21
C PHE A 145 13.20 19.32 -9.46
N SER A 146 14.47 19.16 -9.86
CA SER A 146 14.87 18.38 -11.04
C SER A 146 16.37 18.12 -11.01
N GLN A 147 16.83 16.86 -10.85
CA GLN A 147 18.18 16.42 -11.29
C GLN A 147 18.36 14.88 -11.44
N SER A 148 17.63 13.99 -10.74
CA SER A 148 17.82 12.53 -10.94
C SER A 148 17.02 12.02 -12.15
N ASP A 149 17.64 11.15 -12.96
CA ASP A 149 17.04 10.60 -14.19
C ASP A 149 15.69 9.93 -13.94
N THR A 150 15.59 9.12 -12.87
CA THR A 150 14.31 8.47 -12.50
C THR A 150 13.24 9.49 -12.12
N TRP A 151 13.61 10.57 -11.43
CA TRP A 151 12.68 11.63 -11.09
C TRP A 151 12.24 12.42 -12.32
N GLN A 152 13.16 12.70 -13.25
CA GLN A 152 12.83 13.33 -14.53
C GLN A 152 11.87 12.45 -15.34
N GLN A 153 12.08 11.13 -15.39
CA GLN A 153 11.15 10.21 -16.03
C GLN A 153 9.76 10.25 -15.39
N ILE A 154 9.69 10.25 -14.05
CA ILE A 154 8.41 10.45 -13.34
C ILE A 154 7.79 11.79 -13.74
N GLN A 155 8.55 12.89 -13.75
CA GLN A 155 8.03 14.20 -14.15
C GLN A 155 7.55 14.21 -15.60
N THR A 156 8.26 13.55 -16.52
CA THR A 156 7.87 13.42 -17.92
C THR A 156 6.55 12.68 -18.04
N ILE A 157 6.45 11.48 -17.45
CA ILE A 157 5.20 10.72 -17.40
C ILE A 157 4.11 11.58 -16.79
N LEU A 158 4.37 12.25 -15.67
CA LEU A 158 3.36 13.08 -15.06
C LEU A 158 2.94 14.24 -16.00
N SER A 159 3.88 14.95 -16.60
CA SER A 159 3.60 16.07 -17.52
C SER A 159 2.81 15.66 -18.77
N ASN A 160 3.10 14.48 -19.34
CA ASN A 160 2.37 13.89 -20.47
C ASN A 160 0.90 13.61 -20.10
N HIS A 161 0.62 13.43 -18.80
CA HIS A 161 -0.71 13.16 -18.25
C HIS A 161 -1.27 14.34 -17.46
N SER A 162 -0.87 15.57 -17.79
CA SER A 162 -1.27 16.80 -17.07
C SER A 162 -2.78 16.93 -16.87
N ASN A 163 -3.62 16.54 -17.85
CA ASN A 163 -5.09 16.55 -17.74
C ASN A 163 -5.65 15.55 -16.71
N ILE A 164 -4.97 14.42 -16.53
CA ILE A 164 -5.32 13.38 -15.56
C ILE A 164 -4.84 13.82 -14.18
N ILE A 165 -3.64 14.40 -14.11
CA ILE A 165 -3.02 14.87 -12.87
C ILE A 165 -3.69 16.11 -12.31
N SER A 166 -4.13 17.03 -13.16
CA SER A 166 -4.88 18.20 -12.69
C SER A 166 -6.13 17.75 -11.94
N LYS A 167 -6.81 16.68 -12.38
CA LYS A 167 -7.92 16.09 -11.63
C LYS A 167 -7.48 15.54 -10.28
N ILE A 168 -6.33 14.87 -10.20
CA ILE A 168 -5.77 14.41 -8.91
C ILE A 168 -5.46 15.62 -8.01
N ALA A 169 -4.70 16.59 -8.49
CA ALA A 169 -4.27 17.76 -7.71
C ALA A 169 -5.44 18.65 -7.24
N ILE A 170 -6.40 18.93 -8.13
CA ILE A 170 -7.59 19.75 -7.84
C ILE A 170 -8.52 19.02 -6.85
N ASN A 171 -8.68 17.71 -7.00
CA ASN A 171 -9.55 16.95 -6.11
C ASN A 171 -8.96 16.76 -4.71
N ASP A 172 -7.67 17.02 -4.47
CA ASP A 172 -6.96 16.47 -3.31
C ASP A 172 -5.97 17.44 -2.62
N PHE A 173 -6.49 18.45 -1.90
CA PHE A 173 -6.00 18.88 -0.57
C PHE A 173 -5.34 20.26 -0.41
N ASP A 174 -4.75 20.90 -1.43
CA ASP A 174 -4.41 22.34 -1.46
C ASP A 174 -3.74 22.66 -2.82
N GLU A 175 -4.09 23.77 -3.48
CA GLU A 175 -3.38 24.23 -4.69
C GLU A 175 -1.89 24.51 -4.42
N LYS A 176 -1.54 24.82 -3.16
CA LYS A 176 -0.15 25.05 -2.72
C LYS A 176 0.73 23.81 -2.80
N ILE A 177 0.16 22.62 -3.01
CA ILE A 177 0.87 21.33 -3.03
C ILE A 177 0.52 20.58 -4.33
N SER A 178 1.00 21.09 -5.46
CA SER A 178 0.79 20.47 -6.78
C SER A 178 1.77 19.33 -7.06
N ASN A 179 1.61 18.20 -6.36
CA ASN A 179 2.31 16.96 -6.70
C ASN A 179 1.40 15.75 -6.46
N PRO A 180 1.00 14.99 -7.51
CA PRO A 180 0.07 13.86 -7.38
C PRO A 180 0.64 12.69 -6.55
N LEU A 181 1.96 12.63 -6.37
CA LEU A 181 2.59 11.62 -5.50
C LEU A 181 2.22 11.76 -4.03
N ASN A 182 1.75 12.94 -3.59
CA ASN A 182 1.22 13.14 -2.25
C ASN A 182 0.04 12.20 -1.92
N ILE A 183 -0.67 11.74 -2.96
CA ILE A 183 -1.86 10.90 -2.84
C ILE A 183 -1.62 9.50 -3.36
N ILE A 184 -0.96 9.38 -4.52
CA ILE A 184 -0.68 8.08 -5.14
C ILE A 184 0.13 7.21 -4.17
N ILE A 185 1.22 7.71 -3.61
CA ILE A 185 2.11 6.88 -2.79
C ILE A 185 1.43 6.40 -1.50
N PRO A 186 0.83 7.25 -0.65
CA PRO A 186 0.17 6.79 0.57
C PRO A 186 -1.00 5.84 0.30
N GLY A 187 -1.73 6.04 -0.81
CA GLY A 187 -2.92 5.26 -1.16
C GLY A 187 -2.65 3.97 -1.93
N TRP A 188 -1.61 3.91 -2.76
CA TRP A 188 -1.32 2.75 -3.62
C TRP A 188 -0.14 1.90 -3.13
N GLU A 189 0.98 2.51 -2.71
CA GLU A 189 2.24 1.78 -2.43
C GLU A 189 2.06 0.73 -1.34
N THR A 190 1.36 1.09 -0.27
CA THR A 190 1.09 0.17 0.84
C THR A 190 0.09 -0.90 0.44
N MET A 191 -0.91 -0.56 -0.36
CA MET A 191 -2.03 -1.43 -0.71
C MET A 191 -1.61 -2.57 -1.64
N TRP A 192 -0.79 -2.32 -2.66
CA TRP A 192 -0.40 -3.39 -3.59
C TRP A 192 0.43 -4.47 -2.86
N ARG A 193 1.19 -4.10 -1.83
CA ARG A 193 1.95 -5.05 -1.00
C ARG A 193 1.03 -5.97 -0.21
N VAL A 194 -0.03 -5.43 0.38
CA VAL A 194 -1.01 -6.23 1.15
C VAL A 194 -1.68 -7.24 0.22
N VAL A 195 -2.11 -6.80 -0.97
CA VAL A 195 -2.68 -7.69 -1.99
C VAL A 195 -1.67 -8.76 -2.40
N PHE A 196 -0.44 -8.35 -2.74
CA PHE A 196 0.60 -9.24 -3.23
C PHE A 196 0.94 -10.34 -2.21
N TYR A 197 1.24 -9.96 -0.97
CA TYR A 197 1.58 -10.93 0.08
C TYR A 197 0.42 -11.86 0.44
N SER A 198 -0.82 -11.36 0.41
CA SER A 198 -2.00 -12.21 0.64
C SER A 198 -2.10 -13.29 -0.45
N LEU A 199 -1.85 -12.93 -1.71
CA LEU A 199 -1.84 -13.90 -2.81
C LEU A 199 -0.67 -14.89 -2.66
N LEU A 200 0.54 -14.44 -2.32
CA LEU A 200 1.68 -15.34 -2.13
C LEU A 200 1.42 -16.38 -1.03
N GLU A 201 0.89 -15.97 0.11
CA GLU A 201 0.58 -16.90 1.22
C GLU A 201 -0.55 -17.86 0.87
N LEU A 202 -1.55 -17.41 0.13
CA LEU A 202 -2.59 -18.29 -0.41
C LEU A 202 -2.00 -19.35 -1.36
N LEU A 203 -1.06 -18.95 -2.22
CA LEU A 203 -0.38 -19.88 -3.14
C LEU A 203 0.51 -20.89 -2.41
N ARG A 204 1.08 -20.54 -1.25
CA ARG A 204 1.79 -21.47 -0.36
C ARG A 204 0.87 -22.44 0.36
N GLN A 205 -0.42 -22.13 0.45
CA GLN A 205 -1.38 -22.89 1.25
C GLN A 205 -2.59 -23.33 0.40
N PRO A 206 -2.44 -24.37 -0.45
CA PRO A 206 -3.50 -24.80 -1.37
C PRO A 206 -4.83 -25.13 -0.67
N LYS A 207 -4.79 -25.68 0.56
CA LYS A 207 -5.99 -25.96 1.35
C LYS A 207 -6.75 -24.68 1.72
N LEU A 208 -6.03 -23.68 2.24
CA LEU A 208 -6.59 -22.37 2.59
C LEU A 208 -7.13 -21.65 1.35
N LEU A 209 -6.41 -21.72 0.23
CA LEU A 209 -6.85 -21.15 -1.05
C LEU A 209 -8.15 -21.79 -1.55
N SER A 210 -8.24 -23.12 -1.51
CA SER A 210 -9.46 -23.84 -1.91
C SER A 210 -10.64 -23.49 -1.01
N GLU A 211 -10.45 -23.41 0.31
CA GLU A 211 -11.49 -22.99 1.25
C GLU A 211 -11.97 -21.56 0.97
N LEU A 212 -11.05 -20.63 0.75
CA LEU A 212 -11.40 -19.25 0.40
C LEU A 212 -12.17 -19.20 -0.92
N ARG A 213 -11.74 -19.91 -1.97
CA ARG A 213 -12.44 -19.95 -3.26
C ARG A 213 -13.89 -20.42 -3.12
N LEU A 214 -14.14 -21.45 -2.30
CA LEU A 214 -15.51 -21.92 -2.03
C LEU A 214 -16.37 -20.81 -1.41
N GLN A 215 -15.83 -20.08 -0.42
CA GLN A 215 -16.55 -18.96 0.17
C GLN A 215 -16.80 -17.84 -0.86
N LEU A 216 -15.78 -17.46 -1.64
CA LEU A 216 -15.89 -16.39 -2.64
C LEU A 216 -16.90 -16.68 -3.76
N ASN A 217 -17.08 -17.95 -4.12
CA ASN A 217 -18.07 -18.38 -5.12
C ASN A 217 -19.50 -18.38 -4.57
N ASN A 218 -19.68 -18.57 -3.26
CA ASN A 218 -20.99 -18.56 -2.60
C ASN A 218 -21.48 -17.15 -2.25
N HIS A 219 -20.61 -16.13 -2.29
CA HIS A 219 -20.98 -14.73 -2.01
C HIS A 219 -21.34 -13.96 -3.29
N SER A 220 -22.50 -13.29 -3.27
CA SER A 220 -23.10 -12.53 -4.38
C SER A 220 -22.39 -11.22 -4.75
N LYS A 221 -21.08 -11.08 -4.45
CA LYS A 221 -20.17 -9.90 -4.60
C LYS A 221 -19.88 -9.08 -3.33
N SER A 222 -20.54 -9.37 -2.19
CA SER A 222 -20.17 -8.75 -0.90
C SER A 222 -19.05 -9.50 -0.17
N TYR A 223 -17.80 -9.15 -0.46
CA TYR A 223 -16.63 -9.72 0.21
C TYR A 223 -16.44 -9.21 1.65
N ARG A 224 -17.18 -8.16 2.05
CA ARG A 224 -17.16 -7.63 3.42
C ARG A 224 -17.56 -8.67 4.47
N ASN A 225 -18.38 -9.64 4.06
CA ASN A 225 -18.88 -10.71 4.92
C ASN A 225 -18.04 -12.00 4.84
N CYS A 226 -17.02 -12.06 3.96
CA CYS A 226 -16.13 -13.21 3.90
C CYS A 226 -15.10 -13.13 5.04
N LEU A 227 -15.42 -13.79 6.16
CA LEU A 227 -14.60 -13.75 7.37
C LEU A 227 -13.18 -14.30 7.12
N LEU A 228 -13.05 -15.39 6.36
CA LEU A 228 -11.74 -15.97 6.05
C LEU A 228 -10.86 -14.99 5.29
N LEU A 229 -11.40 -14.27 4.30
CA LEU A 229 -10.66 -13.23 3.59
C LEU A 229 -10.20 -12.11 4.54
N LYS A 230 -11.07 -11.66 5.44
CA LYS A 230 -10.72 -10.66 6.45
C LYS A 230 -9.60 -11.16 7.37
N TRP A 231 -9.65 -12.41 7.79
CA TRP A 231 -8.61 -13.04 8.61
C TRP A 231 -7.27 -13.17 7.89
N ILE A 232 -7.30 -13.56 6.62
CA ILE A 232 -6.12 -13.61 5.75
C ILE A 232 -5.48 -12.23 5.67
N LEU A 233 -6.26 -11.18 5.37
CA LEU A 233 -5.72 -9.81 5.28
C LEU A 233 -5.14 -9.33 6.61
N LYS A 234 -5.77 -9.66 7.74
CA LYS A 234 -5.25 -9.33 9.06
C LYS A 234 -3.92 -10.04 9.36
N GLU A 235 -3.81 -11.32 9.02
CA GLU A 235 -2.57 -12.08 9.20
C GLU A 235 -1.47 -11.63 8.24
N THR A 236 -1.82 -11.28 7.00
CA THR A 236 -0.90 -10.62 6.05
C THR A 236 -0.37 -9.31 6.62
N LEU A 237 -1.23 -8.45 7.17
CA LEU A 237 -0.82 -7.18 7.75
C LEU A 237 0.00 -7.35 9.03
N ARG A 238 -0.20 -8.45 9.78
CA ARG A 238 0.60 -8.80 10.96
C ARG A 238 2.00 -9.28 10.55
N LEU A 239 2.08 -10.25 9.65
CA LEU A 239 3.36 -10.82 9.26
C LEU A 239 4.14 -9.93 8.30
N TYR A 240 3.46 -9.22 7.41
CA TYR A 240 4.06 -8.42 6.35
C TYR A 240 3.56 -6.96 6.37
N PRO A 241 3.73 -6.23 7.49
CA PRO A 241 3.27 -4.85 7.58
C PRO A 241 4.00 -3.98 6.54
N PRO A 242 3.29 -3.24 5.66
CA PRO A 242 3.92 -2.35 4.70
C PRO A 242 4.83 -1.30 5.39
N THR A 243 4.40 -0.80 6.55
CA THR A 243 5.20 0.04 7.44
C THR A 243 5.88 -0.83 8.51
N LYS A 244 7.09 -1.30 8.23
CA LYS A 244 7.87 -2.16 9.15
C LYS A 244 8.35 -1.42 10.41
N ASN A 245 8.71 -0.15 10.26
CA ASN A 245 9.22 0.70 11.34
C ASN A 245 8.54 2.07 11.28
N ILE A 246 8.19 2.62 12.45
CA ILE A 246 7.66 3.96 12.60
C ILE A 246 8.70 4.80 13.35
N TYR A 247 9.19 5.84 12.69
CA TYR A 247 10.16 6.75 13.27
C TYR A 247 9.48 8.01 13.82
N ARG A 248 9.97 8.47 14.96
CA ARG A 248 9.57 9.73 15.59
C ARG A 248 10.79 10.47 16.11
N THR A 249 10.72 11.78 16.19
CA THR A 249 11.72 12.62 16.86
C THR A 249 11.07 13.30 18.05
N ASN A 250 11.66 13.15 19.24
CA ASN A 250 11.24 13.90 20.41
C ASN A 250 11.51 15.39 20.17
N VAL A 251 10.48 16.22 20.26
CA VAL A 251 10.53 17.65 19.94
C VAL A 251 11.39 18.42 20.94
N LYS A 252 11.43 17.99 22.21
CA LYS A 252 12.17 18.65 23.28
C LYS A 252 13.66 18.29 23.27
N THR A 253 13.97 17.01 23.05
CA THR A 253 15.35 16.50 23.17
C THR A 253 16.05 16.28 21.83
N GLY A 254 15.31 16.31 20.72
CA GLY A 254 15.83 15.97 19.39
C GLY A 254 16.12 14.48 19.19
N GLN A 255 15.86 13.64 20.19
CA GLN A 255 16.15 12.20 20.15
C GLN A 255 15.23 11.47 19.17
N ASN A 256 15.81 10.64 18.30
CA ASN A 256 15.05 9.78 17.41
C ASN A 256 14.63 8.48 18.13
N VAL A 257 13.38 8.08 17.92
CA VAL A 257 12.81 6.81 18.39
C VAL A 257 12.32 6.02 17.19
N CYS A 258 12.60 4.72 17.19
CA CYS A 258 12.09 3.76 16.23
C CYS A 258 11.18 2.76 16.92
N ILE A 259 9.93 2.68 16.47
CA ILE A 259 8.97 1.64 16.87
C ILE A 259 8.97 0.59 15.77
N SER A 260 9.50 -0.59 16.06
CA SER A 260 9.52 -1.69 15.10
C SER A 260 8.20 -2.46 15.14
N VAL A 261 7.28 -2.08 14.26
CA VAL A 261 5.99 -2.76 14.06
C VAL A 261 6.21 -4.23 13.72
N LEU A 262 7.17 -4.51 12.85
CA LEU A 262 7.53 -5.87 12.45
C LEU A 262 7.91 -6.76 13.64
N LYS A 263 8.76 -6.25 14.55
CA LYS A 263 9.17 -7.00 15.75
C LYS A 263 8.00 -7.21 16.71
N ILE A 264 7.19 -6.18 16.94
CA ILE A 264 6.01 -6.26 17.81
C ILE A 264 5.00 -7.29 17.28
N HIS A 265 4.78 -7.30 15.96
CA HIS A 265 3.83 -8.21 15.32
C HIS A 265 4.29 -9.66 15.30
N ARG A 266 5.59 -9.92 15.50
CA ARG A 266 6.21 -11.25 15.43
C ARG A 266 6.78 -11.71 16.78
N ASP A 267 6.53 -10.95 17.84
CA ASP A 267 6.99 -11.28 19.18
C ASP A 267 6.26 -12.52 19.71
N LYS A 268 7.00 -13.60 19.94
CA LYS A 268 6.46 -14.86 20.46
C LYS A 268 5.83 -14.72 21.85
N ASN A 269 6.26 -13.74 22.64
CA ASN A 269 5.66 -13.47 23.95
C ASN A 269 4.24 -12.87 23.83
N VAL A 270 3.92 -12.27 22.69
CA VAL A 270 2.61 -11.69 22.42
C VAL A 270 1.74 -12.62 21.58
N TRP A 271 2.35 -13.21 20.54
CA TRP A 271 1.62 -13.94 19.51
C TRP A 271 1.69 -15.46 19.65
N GLY A 272 2.46 -15.97 20.60
CA GLY A 272 2.62 -17.41 20.85
C GLY A 272 3.80 -18.03 20.08
N PHE A 273 3.96 -19.34 20.21
CA PHE A 273 5.07 -20.07 19.56
C PHE A 273 4.98 -19.99 18.03
N ASP A 274 3.75 -19.92 17.50
CA ASP A 274 3.41 -19.83 16.08
C ASP A 274 3.43 -18.38 15.54
N ALA A 275 4.07 -17.44 16.25
CA ALA A 275 4.11 -16.02 15.87
C ALA A 275 4.69 -15.75 14.47
N LEU A 276 5.49 -16.67 13.93
CA LEU A 276 6.09 -16.55 12.60
C LEU A 276 5.31 -17.35 11.54
N ASP A 277 4.28 -18.08 11.93
CA ASP A 277 3.48 -18.90 11.03
C ASP A 277 2.32 -18.06 10.48
N PHE A 278 2.06 -18.16 9.18
CA PHE A 278 0.90 -17.53 8.56
C PHE A 278 -0.35 -18.34 8.90
N ASN A 279 -1.05 -17.92 9.95
CA ASN A 279 -2.25 -18.58 10.47
C ASN A 279 -3.44 -17.59 10.53
N PRO A 280 -4.26 -17.48 9.45
CA PRO A 280 -5.44 -16.61 9.46
C PRO A 280 -6.42 -16.91 10.59
N TYR A 281 -6.59 -18.18 10.97
CA TYR A 281 -7.53 -18.59 12.02
C TYR A 281 -7.18 -18.03 13.40
N ARG A 282 -5.99 -17.44 13.59
CA ARG A 282 -5.67 -16.62 14.75
C ARG A 282 -6.71 -15.54 15.03
N PHE A 283 -7.30 -14.97 13.99
CA PHE A 283 -8.32 -13.92 14.09
C PHE A 283 -9.77 -14.44 14.13
N ASN A 284 -9.96 -15.77 14.18
CA ASN A 284 -11.27 -16.38 14.40
C ASN A 284 -11.76 -16.18 15.84
N LYS A 285 -10.83 -16.02 16.79
CA LYS A 285 -11.13 -15.73 18.19
C LYS A 285 -10.82 -14.28 18.53
N GLU A 286 -11.39 -13.81 19.63
CA GLU A 286 -11.00 -12.53 20.21
C GLU A 286 -9.51 -12.55 20.58
N LEU A 287 -8.82 -11.46 20.25
CA LEU A 287 -7.43 -11.29 20.62
C LEU A 287 -7.32 -10.98 22.11
N THR A 288 -6.24 -11.41 22.75
CA THR A 288 -5.94 -10.95 24.10
C THR A 288 -5.71 -9.43 24.12
N ALA A 289 -5.95 -8.77 25.25
CA ALA A 289 -5.71 -7.33 25.38
C ALA A 289 -4.27 -6.92 25.00
N GLN A 290 -3.29 -7.81 25.21
CA GLN A 290 -1.90 -7.59 24.79
C GLN A 290 -1.75 -7.68 23.26
N GLN A 291 -2.36 -8.67 22.62
CA GLN A 291 -2.36 -8.82 21.15
C GLN A 291 -3.07 -7.65 20.46
N GLU A 292 -4.21 -7.20 20.99
CA GLU A 292 -4.92 -6.03 20.46
C GLU A 292 -4.05 -4.76 20.51
N LYS A 293 -3.35 -4.53 21.63
CA LYS A 293 -2.42 -3.40 21.76
C LYS A 293 -1.22 -3.54 20.83
N SER A 294 -0.75 -4.76 20.58
CA SER A 294 0.40 -5.04 19.71
C SER A 294 0.04 -5.06 18.21
N TYR A 295 -1.24 -5.22 17.85
CA TYR A 295 -1.69 -5.21 16.47
C TYR A 295 -1.79 -3.79 15.90
N LEU A 296 -0.69 -3.34 15.31
CA LEU A 296 -0.46 -1.99 14.77
C LEU A 296 -0.30 -1.93 13.22
N PRO A 297 -1.12 -2.60 12.40
CA PRO A 297 -0.94 -2.65 10.94
C PRO A 297 -1.09 -1.28 10.25
N PHE A 298 -1.83 -0.36 10.88
CA PHE A 298 -2.10 0.98 10.38
C PHE A 298 -1.61 2.07 11.35
N SER A 299 -0.64 1.74 12.22
CA SER A 299 -0.34 2.57 13.39
C SER A 299 -1.62 2.87 14.19
N ILE A 300 -1.72 4.07 14.79
CA ILE A 300 -2.91 4.52 15.55
C ILE A 300 -3.72 5.55 14.74
N SER A 301 -3.07 6.28 13.84
CA SER A 301 -3.63 7.49 13.23
C SER A 301 -4.02 7.36 11.75
N CYS A 302 -3.94 6.18 11.14
CA CYS A 302 -4.29 6.01 9.73
C CYS A 302 -5.82 6.16 9.54
N PRO A 303 -6.29 7.09 8.69
CA PRO A 303 -7.71 7.23 8.41
C PRO A 303 -8.35 5.99 7.77
N ALA A 304 -7.59 5.23 6.98
CA ALA A 304 -8.07 4.05 6.25
C ALA A 304 -8.29 2.79 7.12
N ARG A 305 -7.93 2.84 8.42
CA ARG A 305 -7.86 1.66 9.30
C ARG A 305 -9.20 0.96 9.59
N PHE A 306 -10.32 1.67 9.46
CA PHE A 306 -11.61 1.23 10.01
C PHE A 306 -12.42 0.31 9.09
N SER A 307 -12.18 0.31 7.79
CA SER A 307 -12.89 -0.57 6.85
C SER A 307 -12.23 -0.58 5.49
N PHE A 308 -11.86 0.60 4.99
CA PHE A 308 -11.39 0.79 3.63
C PHE A 308 -10.25 -0.15 3.22
N ALA A 309 -9.16 -0.20 4.01
CA ALA A 309 -7.98 -0.95 3.62
C ALA A 309 -8.28 -2.46 3.47
N TYR A 310 -9.07 -3.03 4.39
CA TYR A 310 -9.48 -4.44 4.31
C TYR A 310 -10.46 -4.67 3.15
N THR A 311 -11.42 -3.77 2.97
CA THR A 311 -12.44 -3.85 1.93
C THR A 311 -11.83 -3.75 0.53
N PHE A 312 -10.93 -2.80 0.31
CA PHE A 312 -10.27 -2.56 -0.96
C PHE A 312 -9.28 -3.68 -1.31
N ALA A 313 -8.37 -4.03 -0.39
CA ALA A 313 -7.44 -5.15 -0.63
C ALA A 313 -8.20 -6.47 -0.80
N GLY A 314 -9.22 -6.72 0.02
CA GLY A 314 -10.05 -7.92 -0.07
C GLY A 314 -10.77 -8.04 -1.40
N ALA A 315 -11.37 -6.96 -1.90
CA ALA A 315 -12.01 -6.97 -3.21
C ALA A 315 -11.00 -7.29 -4.33
N ILE A 316 -9.81 -6.69 -4.32
CA ILE A 316 -8.78 -6.98 -5.33
C ILE A 316 -8.31 -8.44 -5.23
N VAL A 317 -8.01 -8.94 -4.03
CA VAL A 317 -7.61 -10.35 -3.83
C VAL A 317 -8.71 -11.28 -4.32
N ALA A 318 -9.96 -11.06 -3.92
CA ALA A 318 -11.09 -11.91 -4.29
C ALA A 318 -11.32 -11.93 -5.81
N GLU A 319 -11.33 -10.77 -6.46
CA GLU A 319 -11.53 -10.68 -7.92
C GLU A 319 -10.36 -11.32 -8.69
N ILE A 320 -9.11 -11.11 -8.26
CA ILE A 320 -7.95 -11.81 -8.87
C ILE A 320 -8.13 -13.33 -8.76
N LEU A 321 -8.51 -13.85 -7.59
CA LEU A 321 -8.71 -15.29 -7.41
C LEU A 321 -9.86 -15.84 -8.27
N LYS A 322 -10.93 -15.07 -8.48
CA LYS A 322 -12.05 -15.47 -9.35
C LYS A 322 -11.63 -15.61 -10.81
N TYR A 323 -10.81 -14.69 -11.33
CA TYR A 323 -10.40 -14.69 -12.74
C TYR A 323 -9.14 -15.49 -13.03
N CYS A 324 -8.28 -15.69 -12.04
CA CYS A 324 -7.14 -16.61 -12.13
C CYS A 324 -7.53 -17.93 -11.48
N SER A 325 -8.29 -18.78 -12.18
CA SER A 325 -8.76 -20.08 -11.65
C SER A 325 -7.61 -21.02 -11.29
N THR A 326 -6.54 -20.97 -12.07
CA THR A 326 -5.25 -21.60 -11.80
C THR A 326 -4.16 -20.54 -11.84
N PHE A 327 -3.26 -20.58 -10.88
CA PHE A 327 -2.01 -19.82 -10.94
C PHE A 327 -0.97 -20.78 -11.52
N ASN A 328 -0.88 -20.82 -12.85
CA ASN A 328 0.12 -21.64 -13.52
C ASN A 328 1.47 -20.94 -13.37
N VAL A 329 2.19 -21.30 -12.32
CA VAL A 329 3.54 -20.79 -12.07
C VAL A 329 4.45 -21.38 -13.14
N ALA A 330 5.08 -20.51 -13.94
CA ALA A 330 6.01 -20.93 -14.99
C ALA A 330 7.22 -21.63 -14.35
N GLU A 331 7.76 -22.65 -15.01
CA GLU A 331 8.86 -23.49 -14.50
C GLU A 331 10.12 -22.69 -14.14
N GLU A 332 10.38 -21.59 -14.86
CA GLU A 332 11.49 -20.68 -14.58
C GLU A 332 11.27 -19.75 -13.37
N SER A 333 10.09 -19.78 -12.75
CA SER A 333 9.80 -18.96 -11.59
C SER A 333 10.65 -19.39 -10.41
N THR A 334 11.19 -18.42 -9.66
CA THR A 334 11.78 -18.74 -8.36
C THR A 334 10.69 -19.36 -7.47
N PRO A 335 10.90 -20.59 -6.95
CA PRO A 335 9.92 -21.24 -6.09
C PRO A 335 9.64 -20.38 -4.86
N LEU A 336 8.37 -20.34 -4.44
CA LEU A 336 8.04 -19.70 -3.16
C LEU A 336 8.65 -20.53 -2.02
N PRO A 337 9.42 -19.91 -1.10
CA PRO A 337 9.90 -20.60 0.08
C PRO A 337 8.72 -21.19 0.86
N SER A 338 8.75 -22.49 1.16
CA SER A 338 7.70 -23.18 1.92
C SER A 338 7.81 -22.93 3.42
N ASP A 339 9.03 -22.80 3.95
CA ASP A 339 9.30 -22.88 5.40
C ASP A 339 9.92 -21.61 5.98
N GLN A 340 9.90 -20.51 5.23
CA GLN A 340 10.43 -19.22 5.67
C GLN A 340 9.41 -18.11 5.50
N LEU A 341 9.53 -17.06 6.30
CA LEU A 341 8.78 -15.83 6.07
C LEU A 341 9.19 -15.24 4.72
N LEU A 342 8.22 -14.63 4.03
CA LEU A 342 8.46 -13.88 2.80
C LEU A 342 9.06 -12.49 3.13
N ASP A 343 10.11 -12.47 3.96
CA ASP A 343 10.93 -11.32 4.35
C ASP A 343 11.85 -10.86 3.22
N LEU A 344 11.23 -10.76 2.08
CA LEU A 344 11.73 -10.17 0.88
C LEU A 344 12.07 -8.70 1.21
N ALA A 345 13.33 -8.30 0.98
CA ALA A 345 13.71 -6.90 0.87
C ALA A 345 12.78 -6.20 -0.13
N ARG A 346 12.76 -4.86 -0.12
CA ARG A 346 11.86 -4.06 -0.98
C ARG A 346 11.88 -4.40 -2.49
N ASN A 347 12.89 -5.16 -2.96
CA ASN A 347 13.15 -5.51 -4.35
C ASN A 347 12.81 -6.95 -4.73
N SER A 348 12.58 -7.83 -3.75
CA SER A 348 12.44 -9.27 -4.02
C SER A 348 11.10 -9.62 -4.65
N TYR A 349 10.31 -8.64 -5.10
CA TYR A 349 8.97 -8.83 -5.65
C TYR A 349 8.95 -8.83 -7.18
N ASN A 350 9.96 -8.26 -7.84
CA ASN A 350 9.85 -7.93 -9.26
C ASN A 350 9.78 -9.18 -10.14
N ASP A 351 10.53 -10.22 -9.78
CA ASP A 351 10.64 -11.44 -10.58
C ASP A 351 10.01 -12.67 -9.89
N LEU A 352 9.28 -12.45 -8.79
CA LEU A 352 8.61 -13.55 -8.09
C LEU A 352 7.31 -13.93 -8.79
N LEU A 353 7.22 -15.23 -9.06
CA LEU A 353 6.09 -15.90 -9.68
C LEU A 353 5.72 -15.30 -11.04
N THR A 354 6.28 -15.90 -12.08
CA THR A 354 5.79 -15.76 -13.44
C THR A 354 4.53 -16.61 -13.57
N ILE A 355 3.42 -16.00 -13.97
CA ILE A 355 2.13 -16.67 -14.20
C ILE A 355 1.91 -16.79 -15.71
N MET A 356 1.34 -17.92 -16.13
CA MET A 356 0.84 -18.19 -17.48
C MET A 356 -0.69 -18.10 -17.58
#